data_AF-A0A7C4ASD4-F1
#
_entry.id   AF-A0A7C4ASD4-F1
#
_cell.length_a   1.000
_cell.length_b   1.000
_cell.length_c   1.000
_cell.angle_alpha   90.00
_cell.angle_beta   90.00
_cell.angle_gamma   90.00
#
_symmetry.space_group_name_H-M   'P 1'
#
loop_
_entity.id
_entity.type
_entity.pdbx_description
1 polymer ?
#
loop_
_entity_poly.entity_id
_entity_poly.type
_entity_poly.pdbx_seq_one_letter_code
_entity_poly.pdbx_strand_id
1 'polypeptide(L)'
;MTQSAFQTSAGASRNSVDFTENYRNLRKMIQALKKENGQLVGKEIFGDEEEQPALTKSDMQRLFKTLRRIENQYEKCCNPPIPEALEKSIRTKGSDEWLPWELEAIEKMDTWRSELEERKKKATKMLQQAMEKIKARRRR
;
A
#
# COMPACT_ATOMS: atom_id res chain seq x y z
N MET A 1 72.74 38.39 11.06
CA MET A 1 73.06 39.23 9.89
C MET A 1 73.49 38.32 8.75
N THR A 2 72.97 38.57 7.53
CA THR A 2 73.49 38.17 6.19
C THR A 2 73.70 36.67 5.90
N GLN A 3 73.41 36.06 4.75
CA GLN A 3 72.81 36.41 3.45
C GLN A 3 72.61 35.07 2.71
N SER A 4 71.47 34.92 2.02
CA SER A 4 71.32 34.49 0.62
C SER A 4 72.30 33.48 -0.02
N ALA A 5 71.76 32.41 -0.61
CA ALA A 5 71.96 32.10 -2.04
C ALA A 5 71.04 30.95 -2.48
N PHE A 6 70.32 31.21 -3.56
CA PHE A 6 69.54 30.24 -4.33
C PHE A 6 70.44 29.16 -4.93
N GLN A 7 70.03 27.89 -4.82
CA GLN A 7 70.35 26.88 -5.83
C GLN A 7 69.11 26.01 -6.09
N THR A 8 68.37 26.40 -7.13
CA THR A 8 67.56 25.48 -7.92
C THR A 8 68.48 24.66 -8.81
N SER A 9 68.47 23.34 -8.66
CA SER A 9 68.94 22.41 -9.69
C SER A 9 68.41 21.00 -9.42
N ALA A 10 67.36 20.66 -10.16
CA ALA A 10 67.01 19.35 -10.72
C ALA A 10 67.58 18.07 -10.05
N GLY A 11 66.67 17.31 -9.44
CA GLY A 11 66.85 15.89 -9.13
C GLY A 11 65.48 15.21 -9.13
N ALA A 12 65.16 14.53 -10.22
CA ALA A 12 63.87 13.90 -10.42
C ALA A 12 63.59 12.77 -9.42
N SER A 13 62.30 12.66 -9.08
CA SER A 13 61.57 11.41 -8.78
C SER A 13 61.46 10.96 -7.33
N ARG A 14 60.22 10.55 -7.02
CA ARG A 14 59.76 9.70 -5.90
C ARG A 14 59.55 10.43 -4.58
N ASN A 15 58.30 10.85 -4.37
CA ASN A 15 57.49 10.28 -3.29
C ASN A 15 56.05 10.27 -3.78
N SER A 16 55.77 9.21 -4.55
CA SER A 16 54.44 8.68 -4.81
C SER A 16 53.62 8.80 -3.54
N VAL A 17 52.66 9.72 -3.50
CA VAL A 17 51.55 9.66 -2.53
C VAL A 17 51.00 8.26 -2.68
N ASP A 18 51.31 7.39 -1.71
CA ASP A 18 51.10 5.95 -1.83
C ASP A 18 49.59 5.72 -1.97
N PHE A 19 49.15 5.63 -3.22
CA PHE A 19 47.75 5.57 -3.60
C PHE A 19 47.08 4.39 -2.90
N THR A 20 47.86 3.33 -2.66
CA THR A 20 47.50 2.13 -1.92
C THR A 20 47.13 2.44 -0.47
N GLU A 21 47.94 3.25 0.21
CA GLU A 21 47.72 3.63 1.60
C GLU A 21 46.55 4.60 1.74
N ASN A 22 46.45 5.56 0.83
CA ASN A 22 45.35 6.51 0.79
C ASN A 22 44.01 5.80 0.47
N TYR A 23 44.00 4.87 -0.49
CA TYR A 23 42.84 4.04 -0.81
C TYR A 23 42.44 3.13 0.36
N ARG A 24 43.41 2.58 1.09
CA ARG A 24 43.15 1.78 2.30
C ARG A 24 42.52 2.64 3.40
N ASN A 25 42.98 3.86 3.58
CA ASN A 25 42.41 4.81 4.54
C ASN A 25 41.00 5.27 4.13
N LEU A 26 40.78 5.55 2.84
CA LEU A 26 39.46 5.89 2.31
C LEU A 26 38.47 4.73 2.51
N ARG A 27 38.88 3.49 2.24
CA ARG A 27 38.05 2.30 2.52
C ARG A 27 37.70 2.15 3.99
N LYS A 28 38.68 2.36 4.89
CA LYS A 28 38.45 2.31 6.34
C LYS A 28 37.47 3.39 6.77
N MET A 29 37.57 4.60 6.22
CA MET A 29 36.69 5.71 6.52
C MET A 29 35.26 5.47 5.98
N ILE A 30 35.13 4.95 4.75
CA ILE A 30 33.83 4.54 4.19
C ILE A 30 33.21 3.39 5.01
N GLN A 31 34.01 2.43 5.49
CA GLN A 31 33.52 1.36 6.36
C GLN A 31 33.12 1.88 7.75
N ALA A 32 33.87 2.81 8.32
CA ALA A 32 33.54 3.44 9.59
C ALA A 32 32.22 4.22 9.47
N LEU A 33 32.08 5.03 8.42
CA LEU A 33 30.84 5.77 8.12
C LEU A 33 29.67 4.84 7.81
N LYS A 34 29.88 3.72 7.10
CA LYS A 34 28.82 2.71 6.89
C LYS A 34 28.43 1.97 8.17
N LYS A 35 29.35 1.79 9.12
CA LYS A 35 29.06 1.16 10.41
C LYS A 35 28.34 2.11 11.36
N GLU A 36 28.70 3.39 11.31
CA GLU A 36 28.13 4.46 12.15
C GLU A 36 26.77 4.94 11.62
N ASN A 37 26.64 5.08 10.30
CA ASN A 37 25.42 5.57 9.65
C ASN A 37 24.60 4.47 8.96
N GLY A 38 24.99 3.20 9.01
CA GLY A 38 24.28 2.12 8.32
C GLY A 38 22.82 1.95 8.74
N GLN A 39 22.52 2.22 10.02
CA GLN A 39 21.14 2.24 10.53
C GLN A 39 20.40 3.53 10.19
N LEU A 40 21.08 4.70 10.20
CA LEU A 40 20.47 6.00 9.91
C LEU A 40 20.18 6.17 8.41
N VAL A 41 21.11 5.78 7.56
CA VAL A 41 21.00 5.84 6.10
C VAL A 41 20.02 4.79 5.58
N GLY A 42 19.96 3.60 6.19
CA GLY A 42 18.92 2.63 5.89
C GLY A 42 17.52 3.19 6.17
N LYS A 43 17.34 3.85 7.32
CA LYS A 43 16.08 4.48 7.73
C LYS A 43 15.68 5.68 6.87
N GLU A 44 16.65 6.48 6.43
CA GLU A 44 16.40 7.71 5.68
C GLU A 44 16.25 7.47 4.18
N ILE A 45 16.94 6.46 3.61
CA ILE A 45 16.84 6.10 2.19
C ILE A 45 15.65 5.20 1.90
N PHE A 46 15.36 4.22 2.76
CA PHE A 46 14.29 3.25 2.52
C PHE A 46 12.99 3.59 3.27
N GLY A 47 12.99 4.66 4.06
CA GLY A 47 11.92 4.95 5.00
C GLY A 47 11.81 3.87 6.09
N ASP A 48 11.09 4.18 7.17
CA ASP A 48 10.47 3.11 7.94
C ASP A 48 9.40 2.47 7.04
N GLU A 49 9.80 1.60 6.10
CA GLU A 49 8.93 0.49 5.76
C GLU A 49 8.77 -0.27 7.08
N GLU A 50 7.72 0.07 7.82
CA GLU A 50 7.09 -0.88 8.72
C GLU A 50 6.88 -2.13 7.86
N GLU A 51 7.84 -3.07 7.91
CA GLU A 51 7.68 -4.42 7.45
C GLU A 51 6.46 -4.92 8.20
N GLN A 52 5.27 -4.71 7.65
CA GLN A 52 4.05 -5.13 8.31
C GLN A 52 4.22 -6.63 8.47
N PRO A 53 4.29 -7.15 9.70
CA PRO A 53 4.67 -8.53 9.89
C PRO A 53 3.71 -9.39 9.07
N ALA A 54 4.28 -10.30 8.27
CA ALA A 54 3.52 -11.13 7.36
C ALA A 54 2.30 -11.74 8.10
N LEU A 55 1.14 -11.72 7.44
CA LEU A 55 -0.10 -12.14 8.10
C LEU A 55 0.05 -13.54 8.69
N THR A 56 -0.18 -13.68 10.01
CA THR A 56 -0.14 -15.01 10.63
C THR A 56 -1.23 -15.89 10.01
N LYS A 57 -0.99 -17.19 9.91
CA LYS A 57 -1.98 -18.17 9.41
C LYS A 57 -3.33 -18.04 10.14
N SER A 58 -3.28 -17.71 11.43
CA SER A 58 -4.48 -17.52 12.27
C SER A 58 -5.28 -16.26 11.90
N ASP A 59 -4.59 -15.17 11.53
CA ASP A 59 -5.21 -13.92 11.09
C ASP A 59 -5.83 -14.09 9.69
N MET A 60 -5.12 -14.77 8.78
CA MET A 60 -5.67 -15.12 7.47
C MET A 60 -6.94 -15.97 7.60
N GLN A 61 -6.95 -16.98 8.46
CA GLN A 61 -8.15 -17.79 8.70
C GLN A 61 -9.33 -16.96 9.22
N ARG A 62 -9.11 -15.93 10.04
CA ARG A 62 -10.17 -15.03 10.50
C ARG A 62 -10.69 -14.13 9.38
N LEU A 63 -9.80 -13.61 8.54
CA LEU A 63 -10.19 -12.84 7.37
C LEU A 63 -11.02 -13.71 6.42
N PHE A 64 -10.58 -14.91 6.10
CA PHE A 64 -11.35 -15.84 5.26
C PHE A 64 -12.72 -16.19 5.84
N LYS A 65 -12.83 -16.41 7.15
CA LYS A 65 -14.13 -16.61 7.81
C LYS A 65 -15.05 -15.38 7.67
N THR A 66 -14.48 -14.18 7.76
CA THR A 66 -15.23 -12.93 7.60
C THR A 66 -15.68 -12.74 6.16
N LEU A 67 -14.79 -12.99 5.18
CA LEU A 67 -15.10 -12.93 3.76
C LEU A 67 -16.19 -13.94 3.39
N ARG A 68 -16.10 -15.19 3.87
CA ARG A 68 -17.13 -16.21 3.62
C ARG A 68 -18.48 -15.86 4.22
N ARG A 69 -18.50 -15.20 5.38
CA ARG A 69 -19.72 -14.68 6.00
C ARG A 69 -20.35 -13.57 5.15
N ILE A 70 -19.51 -12.70 4.60
CA ILE A 70 -19.94 -11.64 3.68
C ILE A 70 -20.50 -12.28 2.40
N GLU A 71 -19.76 -13.17 1.76
CA GLU A 71 -20.16 -13.88 0.54
C GLU A 71 -21.51 -14.59 0.69
N ASN A 72 -21.71 -15.37 1.76
CA ASN A 72 -22.99 -16.02 2.04
C ASN A 72 -24.16 -15.03 2.24
N GLN A 73 -23.89 -13.79 2.67
CA GLN A 73 -24.90 -12.75 2.77
C GLN A 73 -25.23 -12.13 1.41
N TYR A 74 -24.29 -12.09 0.48
CA TYR A 74 -24.50 -11.56 -0.88
C TYR A 74 -25.16 -12.56 -1.82
N GLU A 75 -24.81 -13.84 -1.71
CA GLU A 75 -25.35 -14.89 -2.58
C GLU A 75 -26.89 -14.90 -2.61
N LYS A 76 -27.53 -14.57 -1.48
CA LYS A 76 -28.99 -14.54 -1.36
C LYS A 76 -29.63 -13.25 -1.89
N CYS A 77 -28.88 -12.16 -1.97
CA CYS A 77 -29.40 -10.82 -2.21
C CYS A 77 -29.01 -10.25 -3.59
N CYS A 78 -28.09 -10.90 -4.31
CA CYS A 78 -27.62 -10.46 -5.62
C CYS A 78 -28.60 -10.74 -6.77
N ASN A 79 -29.73 -11.42 -6.51
CA ASN A 79 -30.75 -11.67 -7.52
C ASN A 79 -31.68 -10.45 -7.61
N PRO A 80 -31.71 -9.74 -8.75
CA PRO A 80 -32.60 -8.60 -8.91
C PRO A 80 -34.07 -9.05 -8.97
N PRO A 81 -35.01 -8.23 -8.48
CA PRO A 81 -36.44 -8.57 -8.47
C PRO A 81 -37.07 -8.66 -9.87
N ILE A 82 -36.49 -8.00 -10.88
CA ILE A 82 -36.88 -8.16 -12.28
C ILE A 82 -35.64 -8.39 -13.17
N PRO A 83 -35.80 -9.01 -14.35
CA PRO A 83 -34.72 -9.15 -15.32
C PRO A 83 -34.24 -7.79 -15.83
N GLU A 84 -32.93 -7.66 -16.04
CA GLU A 84 -32.31 -6.41 -16.53
C GLU A 84 -32.86 -5.98 -17.91
N ALA A 85 -33.19 -6.94 -18.78
CA ALA A 85 -33.81 -6.66 -20.07
C ALA A 85 -35.19 -5.99 -19.93
N LEU A 86 -35.97 -6.42 -18.94
CA LEU A 86 -37.28 -5.85 -18.66
C LEU A 86 -37.15 -4.44 -18.09
N GLU A 87 -36.24 -4.24 -17.15
CA GLU A 87 -35.96 -2.92 -16.60
C GLU A 87 -35.55 -1.92 -17.69
N LYS A 88 -34.63 -2.32 -18.58
CA LYS A 88 -34.20 -1.48 -19.71
C LYS A 88 -35.37 -1.09 -20.61
N SER A 89 -36.24 -2.06 -20.93
CA SER A 89 -37.42 -1.81 -21.76
C SER A 89 -38.42 -0.83 -21.12
N ILE A 90 -38.59 -0.88 -19.80
CA ILE A 90 -39.45 0.06 -19.07
C ILE A 90 -38.80 1.46 -19.08
N ARG A 91 -37.51 1.55 -18.73
CA ARG A 91 -36.80 2.83 -18.64
C ARG A 91 -36.68 3.56 -20.00
N THR A 92 -36.78 2.85 -21.13
CA THR A 92 -36.77 3.47 -22.46
C THR A 92 -38.06 4.20 -22.83
N LYS A 93 -39.21 3.88 -22.23
CA LYS A 93 -40.53 4.43 -22.61
C LYS A 93 -40.84 5.81 -22.01
N GLY A 94 -40.02 6.30 -21.07
CA GLY A 94 -40.29 7.54 -20.32
C GLY A 94 -41.33 7.35 -19.22
N SER A 95 -41.21 8.10 -18.11
CA SER A 95 -42.01 7.91 -16.89
C SER A 95 -43.51 8.07 -17.07
N ASP A 96 -43.92 8.84 -18.08
CA ASP A 96 -45.31 9.23 -18.30
C ASP A 96 -46.08 8.13 -19.06
N GLU A 97 -45.38 7.20 -19.70
CA GLU A 97 -45.93 6.05 -20.41
C GLU A 97 -45.91 4.76 -19.57
N TRP A 98 -45.40 4.83 -18.34
CA TRP A 98 -45.29 3.64 -17.48
C TRP A 98 -46.65 3.16 -17.01
N LEU A 99 -46.88 1.87 -17.18
CA LEU A 99 -48.01 1.19 -16.60
C LEU A 99 -47.85 1.14 -15.06
N PRO A 100 -48.96 1.05 -14.29
CA PRO A 100 -48.90 0.99 -12.84
C PRO A 100 -47.99 -0.12 -12.28
N TRP A 101 -47.94 -1.28 -12.94
CA TRP A 101 -47.04 -2.38 -12.54
C TRP A 101 -45.58 -2.11 -12.93
N GLU A 102 -45.32 -1.36 -14.00
CA GLU A 102 -43.97 -0.96 -14.43
C GLU A 102 -43.37 0.02 -13.42
N LEU A 103 -44.18 0.98 -12.94
CA LEU A 103 -43.83 1.87 -11.82
C LEU A 103 -43.44 1.07 -10.57
N GLU A 104 -44.31 0.15 -10.13
CA GLU A 104 -44.05 -0.69 -8.95
C GLU A 104 -42.78 -1.55 -9.13
N ALA A 105 -42.55 -2.08 -10.33
CA ALA A 105 -41.37 -2.88 -10.65
C ALA A 105 -40.07 -2.05 -10.56
N ILE A 106 -40.08 -0.81 -11.07
CA ILE A 106 -38.94 0.11 -10.98
C ILE A 106 -38.70 0.56 -9.54
N GLU A 107 -39.75 0.87 -8.78
CA GLU A 107 -39.64 1.23 -7.36
C GLU A 107 -39.01 0.10 -6.53
N LYS A 108 -39.43 -1.15 -6.78
CA LYS A 108 -38.83 -2.34 -6.15
C LYS A 108 -37.37 -2.52 -6.54
N MET A 109 -37.00 -2.25 -7.80
CA MET A 109 -35.60 -2.28 -8.25
C MET A 109 -34.75 -1.24 -7.53
N ASP A 110 -35.24 -0.01 -7.42
CA ASP A 110 -34.48 1.08 -6.82
C ASP A 110 -34.35 0.92 -5.30
N THR A 111 -35.39 0.38 -4.65
CA THR A 111 -35.34 -0.08 -3.26
C THR A 111 -34.30 -1.19 -3.09
N TRP A 112 -34.34 -2.22 -3.93
CA TRP A 112 -33.37 -3.32 -3.90
C TRP A 112 -31.92 -2.82 -4.07
N ARG A 113 -31.67 -1.92 -5.02
CA ARG A 113 -30.34 -1.30 -5.23
C ARG A 113 -29.87 -0.53 -3.99
N SER A 114 -30.76 0.23 -3.38
CA SER A 114 -30.46 1.01 -2.17
C SER A 114 -30.09 0.08 -1.02
N GLU A 115 -30.87 -0.97 -0.76
CA GLU A 115 -30.55 -1.96 0.25
C GLU A 115 -29.23 -2.70 -0.04
N LEU A 116 -28.96 -2.98 -1.31
CA LEU A 116 -27.73 -3.65 -1.73
C LEU A 116 -26.49 -2.78 -1.46
N GLU A 117 -26.58 -1.47 -1.73
CA GLU A 117 -25.52 -0.51 -1.40
C GLU A 117 -25.34 -0.34 0.12
N GLU A 118 -26.42 -0.35 0.91
CA GLU A 118 -26.31 -0.35 2.37
C GLU A 118 -25.61 -1.60 2.89
N ARG A 119 -25.97 -2.77 2.38
CA ARG A 119 -25.31 -4.05 2.70
C ARG A 119 -23.83 -3.98 2.32
N LYS A 120 -23.48 -3.35 1.19
CA LYS A 120 -22.10 -3.15 0.71
C LYS A 120 -21.29 -2.31 1.66
N LYS A 121 -21.83 -1.15 2.05
CA LYS A 121 -21.21 -0.30 3.07
C LYS A 121 -21.00 -1.05 4.39
N LYS A 122 -21.98 -1.83 4.83
CA LYS A 122 -21.89 -2.65 6.05
C LYS A 122 -20.80 -3.72 5.94
N ALA A 123 -20.72 -4.44 4.83
CA ALA A 123 -19.71 -5.46 4.58
C ALA A 123 -18.29 -4.87 4.56
N THR A 124 -18.10 -3.75 3.85
CA THR A 124 -16.83 -3.01 3.83
C THR A 124 -16.42 -2.57 5.23
N LYS A 125 -17.36 -2.04 6.02
CA LYS A 125 -17.11 -1.66 7.42
C LYS A 125 -16.70 -2.86 8.28
N MET A 126 -17.37 -4.00 8.12
CA MET A 126 -17.01 -5.24 8.83
C MET A 126 -15.60 -5.73 8.47
N LEU A 127 -15.24 -5.69 7.18
CA LEU A 127 -13.91 -6.05 6.72
C LEU A 127 -12.85 -5.11 7.28
N GLN A 128 -13.08 -3.80 7.21
CA GLN A 128 -12.14 -2.80 7.73
C GLN A 128 -11.97 -2.95 9.26
N GLN A 129 -13.05 -3.17 10.00
CA GLN A 129 -12.98 -3.47 11.43
C GLN A 129 -12.19 -4.75 11.72
N ALA A 130 -12.33 -5.79 10.90
CA ALA A 130 -11.57 -7.03 11.06
C ALA A 130 -10.07 -6.79 10.81
N MET A 131 -9.73 -6.01 9.78
CA MET A 131 -8.34 -5.61 9.50
C MET A 131 -7.74 -4.79 10.63
N GLU A 132 -8.46 -3.79 11.15
CA GLU A 132 -7.98 -2.96 12.27
C GLU A 132 -7.79 -3.77 13.54
N LYS A 133 -8.66 -4.76 13.83
CA LYS A 133 -8.45 -5.68 14.96
C LYS A 133 -7.19 -6.51 14.81
N ILE A 134 -6.85 -6.94 13.59
CA ILE A 134 -5.62 -7.69 13.31
C ILE A 134 -4.40 -6.79 13.52
N LYS A 135 -4.43 -5.56 12.98
CA LYS A 135 -3.36 -4.56 13.18
C LYS A 135 -3.16 -4.24 14.66
N ALA A 136 -4.23 -3.96 15.39
CA ALA A 136 -4.17 -3.61 16.82
C ALA A 136 -3.62 -4.75 17.68
N ARG A 137 -3.87 -6.01 17.32
CA ARG A 137 -3.32 -7.17 18.02
C ARG A 137 -1.81 -7.35 17.80
N ARG A 138 -1.28 -6.88 16.68
CA ARG A 138 0.16 -6.93 16.37
C ARG A 138 0.98 -5.84 17.03
N ARG A 139 0.33 -4.75 17.45
CA ARG A 139 0.95 -3.64 18.17
C ARG A 139 1.07 -3.87 19.69
N ARG A 140 0.51 -4.98 20.21
CA ARG A 140 0.59 -5.39 21.61
C ARG A 140 1.52 -6.57 21.74
#